data_AF-A0A707C4B7-F1
#
_entry.id   AF-A0A707C4B7-F1
#
_cell.length_a   1.000
_cell.length_b   1.000
_cell.length_c   1.000
_cell.angle_alpha   90.00
_cell.angle_beta   90.00
_cell.angle_gamma   90.00
#
_symmetry.space_group_name_H-M   'P 1'
#
loop_
_entity.id
_entity.type
_entity.pdbx_description
1 polymer ?
#
loop_
_entity_poly.entity_id
_entity_poly.type
_entity_poly.pdbx_seq_one_letter_code
_entity_poly.pdbx_strand_id
1 'polypeptide(L)'
;MELRRISVNNLFGILNYDIDLGNSETIIITGPNGYGKTMLLKIIDNILNKNIDFFFDLRFEEIKFELDTILLCIEKQKNKNVAVTVVDYVNDKKRQEVFTLNKNKELDVDYFDEIYNKLLICDNIDSDPILKSYNHEEILNYYKIKKIKLHKEKHHKSDFLDKSIPNAELTFIKAQRIENIKNEKSAIESQANFLLELIKRAAEESAQISQRLDSTFPARLFDSINENISSTSINDRLIGIQRKRELFM
;
A
#
# COMPACT_ATOMS: atom_id res chain seq x y z
N MET A 1 5.65 -12.54 -1.86
CA MET A 1 5.45 -12.70 -0.41
C MET A 1 4.02 -12.32 -0.14
N GLU A 2 3.21 -13.30 0.19
CA GLU A 2 1.78 -13.18 0.42
C GLU A 2 1.49 -13.28 1.92
N LEU A 3 0.47 -12.56 2.38
CA LEU A 3 -0.04 -12.67 3.74
C LEU A 3 -0.99 -13.85 3.79
N ARG A 4 -0.64 -14.87 4.57
CA ARG A 4 -1.38 -16.14 4.69
C ARG A 4 -2.39 -16.14 5.82
N ARG A 5 -2.05 -15.51 6.95
CA ARG A 5 -2.92 -15.51 8.12
C ARG A 5 -2.75 -14.24 8.93
N ILE A 6 -3.85 -13.78 9.52
CA ILE A 6 -3.85 -12.69 10.49
C ILE A 6 -4.55 -13.17 11.74
N SER A 7 -3.88 -13.07 12.88
CA SER A 7 -4.48 -13.32 14.18
C SER A 7 -4.39 -12.07 15.04
N VAL A 8 -5.49 -11.69 15.68
CA VAL A 8 -5.59 -10.50 16.54
C VAL A 8 -6.25 -10.94 17.84
N ASN A 9 -5.53 -10.77 18.95
CA ASN A 9 -5.99 -11.15 20.27
C ASN A 9 -6.33 -9.91 21.12
N ASN A 10 -7.47 -10.00 21.79
CA ASN A 10 -8.02 -9.05 22.73
C ASN A 10 -8.15 -7.60 22.21
N LEU A 11 -8.52 -7.44 20.94
CA LEU A 11 -8.78 -6.13 20.34
C LEU A 11 -9.99 -5.48 21.02
N PHE A 12 -9.80 -4.26 21.52
CA PHE A 12 -10.74 -3.51 22.37
C PHE A 12 -11.20 -4.26 23.63
N GLY A 13 -10.47 -5.27 24.08
CA GLY A 13 -10.80 -6.03 25.29
C GLY A 13 -11.82 -7.16 25.08
N ILE A 14 -12.35 -7.35 23.87
CA ILE A 14 -13.43 -8.31 23.62
C ILE A 14 -13.31 -9.07 22.29
N LEU A 15 -12.58 -8.54 21.31
CA LEU A 15 -12.56 -9.09 19.96
C LEU A 15 -11.31 -9.95 19.75
N ASN A 16 -11.51 -11.19 19.34
CA ASN A 16 -10.44 -12.10 18.93
C ASN A 16 -10.72 -12.54 17.49
N TYR A 17 -9.71 -12.43 16.64
CA TYR A 17 -9.77 -12.82 15.24
C TYR A 17 -8.65 -13.78 14.91
N ASP A 18 -8.98 -14.76 14.09
CA ASP A 18 -8.01 -15.67 13.52
C ASP A 18 -8.48 -15.99 12.10
N ILE A 19 -7.88 -15.31 11.13
CA ILE A 19 -8.36 -15.25 9.75
C ILE A 19 -7.28 -15.85 8.86
N ASP A 20 -7.59 -17.01 8.30
CA ASP A 20 -6.83 -17.62 7.22
C ASP A 20 -7.23 -16.95 5.89
N LEU A 21 -6.23 -16.41 5.20
CA LEU A 21 -6.37 -15.70 3.93
C LEU A 21 -6.14 -16.65 2.74
N GLY A 22 -5.59 -17.84 2.99
CA GLY A 22 -5.33 -18.87 1.97
C GLY A 22 -4.50 -18.36 0.79
N ASN A 23 -4.80 -18.91 -0.39
CA ASN A 23 -4.13 -18.56 -1.65
C ASN A 23 -5.12 -17.90 -2.63
N SER A 24 -6.02 -17.05 -2.11
CA SER A 24 -7.04 -16.40 -2.93
C SER A 24 -6.58 -15.00 -3.36
N GLU A 25 -6.72 -14.67 -4.65
CA GLU A 25 -6.40 -13.34 -5.18
C GLU A 25 -7.29 -12.24 -4.59
N THR A 26 -8.51 -12.58 -4.16
CA THR A 26 -9.47 -11.65 -3.57
C THR A 26 -10.05 -12.20 -2.28
N ILE A 27 -10.06 -11.38 -1.24
CA ILE A 27 -10.53 -11.74 0.09
C ILE A 27 -11.60 -10.74 0.54
N ILE A 28 -12.75 -11.26 0.95
CA ILE A 28 -13.87 -10.45 1.41
C ILE A 28 -14.06 -10.67 2.92
N ILE A 29 -13.89 -9.62 3.70
CA ILE A 29 -14.12 -9.64 5.15
C ILE A 29 -15.51 -9.08 5.43
N THR A 30 -16.41 -9.95 5.92
CA THR A 30 -17.78 -9.60 6.27
C THR A 30 -18.05 -9.79 7.76
N GLY A 31 -19.09 -9.14 8.28
CA GLY A 31 -19.50 -9.20 9.68
C GLY A 31 -20.41 -8.04 10.06
N PRO A 32 -21.09 -8.09 11.22
CA PRO A 32 -21.99 -7.01 11.65
C PRO A 32 -21.26 -5.69 11.91
N ASN A 33 -22.01 -4.60 12.04
CA ASN A 33 -21.44 -3.31 12.41
C ASN A 33 -20.86 -3.37 13.84
N GLY A 34 -19.73 -2.68 14.06
CA GLY A 34 -19.02 -2.70 15.35
C GLY A 34 -18.03 -3.85 15.54
N TYR A 35 -18.02 -4.87 14.66
CA TYR A 35 -17.09 -6.00 14.73
C TYR A 35 -15.69 -5.68 14.17
N GLY A 36 -15.20 -4.46 14.33
CA GLY A 36 -13.81 -4.12 14.04
C GLY A 36 -13.32 -4.27 12.59
N LYS A 37 -14.17 -4.55 11.58
CA LYS A 37 -13.75 -4.76 10.18
C LYS A 37 -12.80 -3.68 9.65
N THR A 38 -13.18 -2.41 9.78
CA THR A 38 -12.34 -1.28 9.38
C THR A 38 -11.05 -1.19 10.21
N MET A 39 -11.11 -1.57 11.49
CA MET A 39 -9.93 -1.56 12.35
C MET A 39 -8.94 -2.66 11.95
N LEU A 40 -9.43 -3.84 11.58
CA LEU A 40 -8.59 -4.92 11.04
C LEU A 40 -7.86 -4.46 9.77
N LEU A 41 -8.54 -3.78 8.85
CA LEU A 41 -7.90 -3.22 7.66
C LEU A 41 -6.88 -2.13 8.00
N LYS A 42 -7.17 -1.26 8.98
CA LYS A 42 -6.21 -0.26 9.48
C LYS A 42 -4.98 -0.90 10.12
N ILE A 43 -5.15 -2.01 10.85
CA ILE A 43 -4.06 -2.77 11.45
C ILE A 43 -3.11 -3.29 10.35
N ILE A 44 -3.66 -3.87 9.28
CA ILE A 44 -2.88 -4.33 8.11
C ILE A 44 -2.15 -3.15 7.44
N ASP A 45 -2.87 -2.04 7.22
CA ASP A 45 -2.30 -0.86 6.57
C ASP A 45 -1.13 -0.26 7.36
N ASN A 46 -1.28 -0.12 8.69
CA ASN A 46 -0.25 0.49 9.51
C ASN A 46 0.99 -0.40 9.68
N ILE A 47 0.85 -1.73 9.73
CA ILE A 47 2.04 -2.60 9.80
C ILE A 47 2.82 -2.58 8.48
N LEU A 48 2.14 -2.63 7.34
CA LEU A 48 2.79 -2.65 6.02
C LEU A 48 3.44 -1.31 5.70
N ASN A 49 2.84 -0.19 6.15
CA ASN A 49 3.45 1.14 6.10
C ASN A 49 4.46 1.40 7.23
N LYS A 50 4.78 0.39 8.07
CA LYS A 50 5.76 0.48 9.18
C LYS A 50 5.42 1.57 10.20
N ASN A 51 4.14 1.94 10.31
CA ASN A 51 3.66 2.93 11.26
C ASN A 51 3.40 2.29 12.64
N ILE A 52 4.46 2.10 13.42
CA ILE A 52 4.35 1.51 14.77
C ILE A 52 3.58 2.40 15.74
N ASP A 53 3.58 3.72 15.52
CA ASP A 53 2.96 4.68 16.43
C ASP A 53 1.47 4.39 16.67
N PHE A 54 0.77 3.97 15.61
CA PHE A 54 -0.62 3.54 15.65
C PHE A 54 -0.90 2.47 16.71
N PHE A 55 0.05 1.55 16.93
CA PHE A 55 -0.11 0.47 17.88
C PHE A 55 0.09 0.91 19.33
N PHE A 56 0.60 2.12 19.63
CA PHE A 56 0.65 2.61 21.00
C PHE A 56 -0.74 2.97 21.54
N ASP A 57 -1.62 3.51 20.71
CA ASP A 57 -2.96 3.93 21.13
C ASP A 57 -4.01 2.82 20.98
N LEU A 58 -3.74 1.87 20.09
CA LEU A 58 -4.62 0.72 19.89
C LEU A 58 -4.65 -0.19 21.12
N ARG A 59 -5.86 -0.57 21.56
CA ARG A 59 -6.09 -1.52 22.66
C ARG A 59 -6.14 -2.94 22.10
N PHE A 60 -5.08 -3.71 22.31
CA PHE A 60 -4.97 -5.13 21.94
C PHE A 60 -3.98 -5.83 22.88
N GLU A 61 -3.90 -7.15 22.84
CA GLU A 61 -2.82 -7.89 23.54
C GLU A 61 -1.72 -8.32 22.57
N GLU A 62 -2.10 -8.98 21.48
CA GLU A 62 -1.16 -9.54 20.51
C GLU A 62 -1.76 -9.49 19.11
N ILE A 63 -0.94 -9.17 18.11
CA ILE A 63 -1.29 -9.24 16.69
C ILE A 63 -0.20 -10.03 15.97
N LYS A 64 -0.59 -11.03 15.19
CA LYS A 64 0.29 -11.88 14.39
C LYS A 64 -0.05 -11.78 12.91
N PHE A 65 0.98 -11.66 12.09
CA PHE A 65 0.90 -11.74 10.64
C PHE A 65 1.81 -12.87 10.18
N GLU A 66 1.21 -13.89 9.58
CA GLU A 66 1.93 -15.00 8.97
C GLU A 66 2.05 -14.74 7.47
N LEU A 67 3.28 -14.53 7.01
CA LEU A 67 3.63 -14.45 5.60
C LEU A 67 4.36 -15.73 5.19
N ASP A 68 4.50 -15.96 3.89
CA ASP A 68 5.12 -17.18 3.33
C ASP A 68 6.39 -17.64 4.05
N THR A 69 7.26 -16.70 4.41
CA THR A 69 8.60 -16.98 4.96
C THR A 69 8.84 -16.32 6.32
N ILE A 70 7.92 -15.48 6.78
CA ILE A 70 8.11 -14.59 7.93
C ILE A 70 6.88 -14.61 8.83
N LEU A 71 7.09 -14.73 10.13
CA LEU A 71 6.10 -14.44 11.16
C LEU A 71 6.42 -13.11 11.83
N LEU A 72 5.49 -12.17 11.74
CA LEU A 72 5.52 -10.88 12.44
C LEU A 72 4.59 -10.95 13.65
N CYS A 73 5.10 -10.66 14.83
CA CYS A 73 4.32 -10.58 16.07
C CYS A 73 4.46 -9.19 16.70
N ILE A 74 3.34 -8.58 17.05
CA ILE A 74 3.26 -7.28 17.72
C ILE A 74 2.56 -7.50 19.06
N GLU A 75 3.23 -7.16 20.15
CA GLU A 75 2.74 -7.43 21.51
C GLU A 75 2.74 -6.17 22.36
N LYS A 76 1.66 -5.99 23.12
CA LYS A 76 1.57 -4.96 24.16
C LYS A 76 2.31 -5.41 25.42
N GLN A 77 3.34 -4.67 25.79
CA GLN A 77 4.09 -4.89 27.01
C GLN A 77 3.39 -4.22 28.20
N LYS A 78 3.61 -4.74 29.43
CA LYS A 78 3.04 -4.20 30.68
C LYS A 78 3.30 -2.70 30.88
N ASN A 79 4.41 -2.19 30.34
CA ASN A 79 4.84 -0.80 30.47
C ASN A 79 4.24 0.13 29.38
N LYS A 80 3.19 -0.29 28.67
CA LYS A 80 2.60 0.39 27.49
C LYS A 80 3.50 0.44 26.24
N ASN A 81 4.68 -0.16 26.30
CA ASN A 81 5.56 -0.32 25.15
C ASN A 81 4.98 -1.32 24.13
N VAL A 82 5.43 -1.23 22.89
CA VAL A 82 5.06 -2.16 21.82
C VAL A 82 6.31 -2.93 21.41
N ALA A 83 6.27 -4.25 21.54
CA ALA A 83 7.34 -5.12 21.05
C ALA A 83 6.97 -5.67 19.68
N VAL A 84 7.88 -5.56 18.71
CA VAL A 84 7.73 -6.18 17.39
C VAL A 84 8.79 -7.26 17.25
N THR A 85 8.34 -8.47 17.00
CA THR A 85 9.18 -9.65 16.80
C THR A 85 9.01 -10.13 15.36
N VAL A 86 10.12 -10.40 14.69
CA VAL A 86 10.17 -11.00 13.36
C VAL A 86 10.87 -12.35 13.48
N VAL A 87 10.23 -13.40 13.00
CA VAL A 87 10.83 -14.73 12.85
C VAL A 87 10.93 -15.03 11.35
N ASP A 88 12.14 -15.18 10.85
CA ASP A 88 12.43 -15.61 9.48
C ASP A 88 12.71 -17.11 9.47
N TYR A 89 11.78 -17.88 8.89
CA TYR A 89 11.85 -19.34 8.85
C TYR A 89 12.92 -19.87 7.89
N VAL A 90 13.29 -19.11 6.87
CA VAL A 90 14.26 -19.54 5.85
C VAL A 90 15.67 -19.48 6.41
N ASN A 91 15.96 -18.43 7.17
CA ASN A 91 17.28 -18.21 7.75
C ASN A 91 17.40 -18.67 9.20
N ASP A 92 16.35 -19.25 9.78
CA ASP A 92 16.20 -19.59 11.20
C ASP A 92 16.65 -18.43 12.12
N LYS A 93 16.23 -17.22 11.77
CA LYS A 93 16.61 -15.98 12.46
C LYS A 93 15.41 -15.38 13.14
N LYS A 94 15.50 -15.25 14.46
CA LYS A 94 14.57 -14.48 15.28
C LYS A 94 15.19 -13.15 15.65
N ARG A 95 14.46 -12.07 15.41
CA ARG A 95 14.85 -10.70 15.75
C ARG A 95 13.69 -10.01 16.46
N GLN A 96 13.99 -9.15 17.42
CA GLN A 96 12.97 -8.42 18.18
C GLN A 96 13.45 -7.01 18.43
N GLU A 97 12.54 -6.05 18.30
CA GLU A 97 12.74 -4.65 18.65
C GLU A 97 11.59 -4.18 19.55
N VAL A 98 11.92 -3.45 20.62
CA VAL A 98 10.95 -2.89 21.55
C VAL A 98 10.88 -1.38 21.34
N PHE A 99 9.70 -0.91 20.96
CA PHE A 99 9.40 0.49 20.74
C PHE A 99 8.81 1.10 22.02
N THR A 100 9.32 2.27 22.37
CA THR A 100 8.87 3.04 23.54
C THR A 100 8.11 4.29 23.08
N LEU A 101 7.02 4.60 23.78
CA LEU A 101 6.23 5.79 23.48
C LEU A 101 7.04 7.05 23.84
N ASN A 102 7.44 7.82 22.82
CA ASN A 102 8.03 9.15 23.04
C ASN A 102 6.92 10.18 23.28
N LYS A 103 6.60 10.42 24.56
CA LYS A 103 5.58 11.40 25.01
C LYS A 103 5.84 12.85 24.59
N ASN A 104 7.05 13.18 24.12
CA ASN A 104 7.39 14.54 23.68
C ASN A 104 6.81 14.94 22.30
N LYS A 105 5.94 14.11 21.70
CA LYS A 105 5.31 14.35 20.39
C LYS A 105 3.77 14.44 20.46
N GLU A 106 3.20 14.74 21.64
CA GLU A 106 1.80 15.12 21.88
C GLU A 106 1.47 16.52 21.31
N LEU A 107 1.75 16.75 20.03
CA LEU A 107 1.01 17.73 19.24
C LEU A 107 0.18 16.93 18.24
N ASP A 108 -0.98 16.62 18.81
CA ASP A 108 -2.22 15.99 18.39
C ASP A 108 -2.53 16.09 16.88
N VAL A 109 -2.27 15.01 16.15
CA VAL A 109 -2.56 14.94 14.69
C VAL A 109 -4.06 15.04 14.45
N ASP A 110 -4.88 14.54 15.37
CA ASP A 110 -6.34 14.64 15.30
C ASP A 110 -6.81 16.11 15.43
N TYR A 111 -6.19 16.91 16.32
CA TYR A 111 -6.44 18.35 16.40
C TYR A 111 -6.00 19.10 15.13
N PHE A 112 -4.88 18.70 14.52
CA PHE A 112 -4.40 19.32 13.29
C PHE A 112 -5.23 18.94 12.06
N ASP A 113 -5.67 17.69 11.95
CA ASP A 113 -6.59 17.26 10.90
C ASP A 113 -7.96 17.91 11.07
N GLU A 114 -8.46 18.05 12.30
CA GLU A 114 -9.69 18.79 12.59
C GLU A 114 -9.55 20.27 12.21
N ILE A 115 -8.45 20.93 12.57
CA ILE A 115 -8.18 22.32 12.18
C ILE A 115 -8.03 22.45 10.66
N TYR A 116 -7.27 21.58 10.00
CA TYR A 116 -7.05 21.63 8.56
C TYR A 116 -8.37 21.41 7.80
N ASN A 117 -9.17 20.43 8.21
CA ASN A 117 -10.50 20.19 7.64
C ASN A 117 -11.44 21.37 7.91
N LYS A 118 -11.37 21.98 9.09
CA LYS A 118 -12.17 23.17 9.42
C LYS A 118 -11.75 24.39 8.59
N LEU A 119 -10.45 24.57 8.34
CA LEU A 119 -9.90 25.59 7.44
C LEU A 119 -10.26 25.37 5.96
N LEU A 120 -10.40 24.11 5.53
CA LEU A 120 -10.85 23.75 4.18
C LEU A 120 -12.34 24.03 3.94
N ILE A 121 -13.15 23.99 5.00
CA ILE A 121 -14.62 24.12 4.92
C ILE A 121 -15.07 25.56 5.22
N CYS A 122 -14.36 26.30 6.08
CA CYS A 122 -14.77 27.63 6.53
C CYS A 122 -13.94 28.73 5.87
N ASP A 123 -14.58 29.58 5.05
CA ASP A 123 -13.97 30.80 4.49
C ASP A 123 -13.72 31.90 5.54
N ASN A 124 -14.31 31.77 6.75
CA ASN A 124 -14.18 32.78 7.81
C ASN A 124 -13.15 32.39 8.86
N ILE A 125 -11.92 32.89 8.69
CA ILE A 125 -10.79 32.77 9.64
C ILE A 125 -10.92 33.84 10.76
N ASP A 126 -12.07 33.91 11.44
CA ASP A 126 -12.30 34.98 12.41
C ASP A 126 -11.97 34.60 13.87
N SER A 127 -11.55 33.36 14.13
CA SER A 127 -11.42 32.87 15.52
C SER A 127 -10.00 32.81 16.08
N ASP A 128 -8.95 33.05 15.29
CA ASP A 128 -7.58 32.86 15.78
C ASP A 128 -6.68 34.10 15.53
N PRO A 129 -6.26 34.83 16.58
CA PRO A 129 -5.50 36.07 16.47
C PRO A 129 -4.16 35.96 15.72
N ILE A 130 -3.57 34.76 15.66
CA ILE A 130 -2.27 34.49 15.02
C ILE A 130 -2.39 34.44 13.49
N LEU A 131 -3.59 34.16 12.97
CA LEU A 131 -3.85 33.88 11.55
C LEU A 131 -4.29 35.11 10.74
N LYS A 132 -4.43 36.28 11.36
CA LYS A 132 -4.89 37.52 10.71
C LYS A 132 -3.91 38.15 9.73
N SER A 133 -2.62 37.77 9.78
CA SER A 133 -1.58 38.39 8.95
C SER A 133 -1.18 37.58 7.70
N TYR A 134 -1.78 36.40 7.49
CA TYR A 134 -1.41 35.49 6.40
C TYR A 134 -2.57 35.29 5.44
N ASN A 135 -2.27 35.20 4.14
CA ASN A 135 -3.28 34.87 3.14
C ASN A 135 -3.74 33.41 3.35
N HIS A 136 -5.02 33.12 3.09
CA HIS A 136 -5.63 31.79 3.32
C HIS A 136 -4.85 30.66 2.65
N GLU A 137 -4.30 30.92 1.46
CA GLU A 137 -3.48 29.96 0.70
C GLU A 137 -2.11 29.69 1.34
N GLU A 138 -1.50 30.70 1.97
CA GLU A 138 -0.24 30.57 2.71
C GLU A 138 -0.43 29.76 3.99
N ILE A 139 -1.58 29.94 4.65
CA ILE A 139 -1.98 29.18 5.83
C ILE A 139 -2.16 27.71 5.44
N LEU A 140 -2.95 27.41 4.41
CA LEU A 140 -3.14 26.05 3.93
C LEU A 140 -1.82 25.40 3.54
N ASN A 141 -0.93 26.12 2.86
CA ASN A 141 0.38 25.61 2.49
C ASN A 141 1.29 25.39 3.71
N TYR A 142 1.26 26.27 4.71
CA TYR A 142 1.96 26.08 5.98
C TYR A 142 1.51 24.80 6.68
N TYR A 143 0.20 24.58 6.82
CA TYR A 143 -0.34 23.38 7.44
C TYR A 143 -0.11 22.12 6.59
N LYS A 144 -0.16 22.22 5.25
CA LYS A 144 0.18 21.12 4.33
C LYS A 144 1.64 20.72 4.42
N ILE A 145 2.57 21.69 4.39
CA ILE A 145 4.01 21.45 4.54
C ILE A 145 4.31 20.91 5.95
N LYS A 146 3.63 21.41 6.98
CA LYS A 146 3.78 20.94 8.36
C LYS A 146 3.21 19.53 8.56
N LYS A 147 2.11 19.18 7.89
CA LYS A 147 1.55 17.81 7.81
C LYS A 147 2.54 16.87 7.13
N ILE A 148 3.10 17.25 5.98
CA ILE A 148 4.12 16.47 5.27
C ILE A 148 5.39 16.31 6.11
N LYS A 149 5.83 17.36 6.83
CA LYS A 149 6.95 17.29 7.78
C LYS A 149 6.63 16.38 8.97
N LEU A 150 5.45 16.50 9.57
CA LEU A 150 5.02 15.64 10.67
C LEU A 150 4.99 14.17 10.26
N HIS A 151 4.46 13.85 9.08
CA HIS A 151 4.45 12.47 8.56
C HIS A 151 5.86 11.95 8.26
N LYS A 152 6.79 12.80 7.78
CA LYS A 152 8.19 12.40 7.53
C LYS A 152 9.04 12.29 8.80
N GLU A 153 8.71 13.02 9.87
CA GLU A 153 9.51 13.10 11.11
C GLU A 153 8.94 12.26 12.28
N LYS A 154 7.71 11.73 12.20
CA LYS A 154 7.06 11.05 13.34
C LYS A 154 7.28 9.55 13.40
N HIS A 155 7.29 8.81 12.28
CA HIS A 155 7.42 7.36 12.35
C HIS A 155 8.72 6.95 13.05
N HIS A 156 8.64 5.97 13.96
CA HIS A 156 9.81 5.23 14.43
C HIS A 156 10.54 4.65 13.22
N LYS A 157 11.50 5.41 12.69
CA LYS A 157 12.31 5.01 11.55
C LYS A 157 13.26 3.92 12.04
N SER A 158 12.86 2.68 11.81
CA SER A 158 13.58 1.50 12.25
C SER A 158 14.16 0.80 11.03
N ASP A 159 15.49 0.78 10.96
CA ASP A 159 16.24 -0.05 10.03
C ASP A 159 15.85 -1.53 10.16
N PHE A 160 15.37 -1.96 11.33
CA PHE A 160 14.88 -3.31 11.54
C PHE A 160 13.58 -3.57 10.81
N LEU A 161 12.59 -2.68 10.88
CA LEU A 161 11.34 -2.81 10.11
C LEU A 161 11.58 -2.67 8.62
N ASP A 162 12.48 -1.77 8.20
CA ASP A 162 12.81 -1.60 6.79
C ASP A 162 13.48 -2.83 6.17
N LYS A 163 14.28 -3.55 6.95
CA LYS A 163 14.93 -4.79 6.49
C LYS A 163 14.05 -6.03 6.65
N SER A 164 13.09 -6.00 7.57
CA SER A 164 12.31 -7.18 7.95
C SER A 164 10.92 -7.23 7.33
N ILE A 165 10.33 -6.07 7.02
CA ILE A 165 9.05 -5.96 6.33
C ILE A 165 9.33 -5.54 4.88
N PRO A 166 9.00 -6.39 3.89
CA PRO A 166 9.21 -6.03 2.49
C PRO A 166 8.39 -4.81 2.12
N ASN A 167 8.93 -3.99 1.22
CA ASN A 167 8.17 -2.87 0.65
C ASN A 167 7.06 -3.45 -0.23
N ALA A 168 5.83 -3.41 0.26
CA ALA A 168 4.64 -3.74 -0.51
C ALA A 168 4.03 -2.46 -1.09
N GLU A 169 3.61 -2.50 -2.35
CA GLU A 169 2.80 -1.44 -2.93
C GLU A 169 1.39 -1.55 -2.34
N LEU A 170 1.13 -0.80 -1.27
CA LEU A 170 -0.14 -0.83 -0.56
C LEU A 170 -0.98 0.40 -0.90
N THR A 171 -2.24 0.19 -1.25
CA THR A 171 -3.23 1.26 -1.40
C THR A 171 -4.43 1.00 -0.49
N PHE A 172 -4.58 1.82 0.57
CA PHE A 172 -5.72 1.73 1.46
C PHE A 172 -6.87 2.64 1.01
N ILE A 173 -7.96 2.03 0.53
CA ILE A 173 -9.14 2.77 0.04
C ILE A 173 -10.16 2.91 1.19
N LYS A 174 -10.21 4.10 1.79
CA LYS A 174 -11.16 4.47 2.86
C LYS A 174 -12.62 4.44 2.39
N ALA A 175 -13.55 4.49 3.34
CA ALA A 175 -15.00 4.48 3.07
C ALA A 175 -15.51 5.80 2.43
N GLN A 176 -14.88 6.93 2.73
CA GLN A 176 -15.19 8.24 2.15
C GLN A 176 -14.46 8.43 0.81
N ARG A 177 -14.93 7.73 -0.22
CA ARG A 177 -14.28 7.64 -1.54
C ARG A 177 -14.59 8.82 -2.47
N ILE A 178 -15.49 9.71 -2.07
CA ILE A 178 -16.10 10.74 -2.91
C ILE A 178 -15.91 12.15 -2.32
N GLU A 179 -15.34 12.28 -1.11
CA GLU A 179 -15.11 13.60 -0.52
C GLU A 179 -13.95 14.30 -1.25
N ASN A 180 -14.31 15.10 -2.26
CA ASN A 180 -13.47 16.14 -2.82
C ASN A 180 -13.20 17.18 -1.73
N ILE A 181 -12.10 17.02 -1.01
CA ILE A 181 -11.45 18.16 -0.38
C ILE A 181 -11.11 19.11 -1.54
N LYS A 182 -11.71 20.31 -1.57
CA LYS A 182 -11.51 21.29 -2.64
C LYS A 182 -10.01 21.38 -2.98
N ASN A 183 -9.67 21.07 -4.24
CA ASN A 183 -8.31 21.06 -4.83
C ASN A 183 -7.39 19.86 -4.56
N GLU A 184 -7.83 18.75 -3.97
CA GLU A 184 -7.09 17.48 -3.99
C GLU A 184 -7.73 16.45 -4.93
N LYS A 185 -6.94 15.88 -5.84
CA LYS A 185 -7.36 14.77 -6.71
C LYS A 185 -7.83 13.61 -5.84
N SER A 186 -9.01 13.08 -6.12
CA SER A 186 -9.53 11.94 -5.36
C SER A 186 -8.60 10.72 -5.50
N ALA A 187 -8.59 9.83 -4.50
CA ALA A 187 -7.84 8.57 -4.57
C ALA A 187 -8.25 7.70 -5.78
N ILE A 188 -9.48 7.88 -6.25
CA ILE A 188 -9.99 7.24 -7.48
C ILE A 188 -9.32 7.85 -8.70
N GLU A 189 -9.25 9.18 -8.78
CA GLU A 189 -8.58 9.87 -9.89
C GLU A 189 -7.09 9.59 -9.92
N SER A 190 -6.41 9.50 -8.77
CA SER A 190 -4.99 9.12 -8.75
C SER A 190 -4.78 7.71 -9.29
N GLN A 191 -5.63 6.75 -8.89
CA GLN A 191 -5.52 5.38 -9.37
C GLN A 191 -5.89 5.24 -10.85
N ALA A 192 -6.90 5.98 -11.31
CA ALA A 192 -7.27 6.02 -12.71
C ALA A 192 -6.14 6.60 -13.57
N ASN A 193 -5.47 7.65 -13.09
CA ASN A 193 -4.31 8.23 -13.78
C ASN A 193 -3.12 7.26 -13.80
N PHE A 194 -2.85 6.55 -12.70
CA PHE A 194 -1.81 5.54 -12.66
C PHE A 194 -2.07 4.39 -13.65
N LEU A 195 -3.30 3.87 -13.67
CA LEU A 195 -3.70 2.85 -14.64
C LEU A 195 -3.56 3.36 -16.08
N LEU A 196 -3.94 4.61 -16.34
CA LEU A 196 -3.80 5.24 -17.65
C LEU A 196 -2.33 5.32 -18.08
N GLU A 197 -1.40 5.64 -17.18
CA GLU A 197 0.03 5.63 -17.48
C GLU A 197 0.55 4.23 -17.81
N LEU A 198 0.12 3.20 -17.06
CA LEU A 198 0.48 1.81 -17.37
C LEU A 198 0.00 1.38 -18.75
N ILE A 199 -1.24 1.72 -19.11
CA ILE A 199 -1.80 1.41 -20.44
C ILE A 199 -1.01 2.14 -21.54
N LYS A 200 -0.69 3.42 -21.34
CA LYS A 200 0.11 4.19 -22.31
C LYS A 200 1.48 3.57 -22.52
N ARG A 201 2.16 3.20 -21.44
CA ARG A 201 3.48 2.57 -21.49
C ARG A 201 3.43 1.24 -22.24
N ALA A 202 2.45 0.39 -21.94
CA ALA A 202 2.27 -0.88 -22.63
C ALA A 202 1.99 -0.68 -24.13
N ALA A 203 1.19 0.32 -24.49
CA ALA A 203 0.91 0.66 -25.89
C ALA A 203 2.16 1.17 -26.62
N GLU A 204 2.97 2.02 -25.98
CA GLU A 204 4.25 2.50 -26.52
C GLU A 204 5.24 1.35 -26.73
N GLU A 205 5.37 0.45 -25.75
CA GLU A 205 6.22 -0.74 -25.86
C GLU A 205 5.77 -1.65 -27.01
N SER A 206 4.46 -1.91 -27.13
CA SER A 206 3.91 -2.70 -28.24
C SER A 206 4.18 -2.07 -29.60
N ALA A 207 4.02 -0.75 -29.72
CA ALA A 207 4.30 -0.01 -30.94
C ALA A 207 5.80 -0.06 -31.31
N GLN A 208 6.69 0.13 -30.34
CA GLN A 208 8.14 0.03 -30.54
C GLN A 208 8.56 -1.38 -30.98
N ILE A 209 8.00 -2.42 -30.35
CA ILE A 209 8.26 -3.81 -30.72
C ILE A 209 7.80 -4.06 -32.16
N SER A 210 6.57 -3.64 -32.50
CA SER A 210 6.03 -3.81 -33.86
C SER A 210 6.89 -3.10 -34.90
N GLN A 211 7.30 -1.86 -34.64
CA GLN A 211 8.16 -1.10 -35.55
C GLN A 211 9.53 -1.76 -35.75
N ARG A 212 10.13 -2.29 -34.68
CA ARG A 212 11.41 -3.05 -34.76
C ARG A 212 11.24 -4.36 -35.53
N LEU A 213 10.13 -5.06 -35.35
CA LEU A 213 9.82 -6.27 -36.10
C LEU A 213 9.59 -5.96 -37.58
N ASP A 214 8.93 -4.87 -37.92
CA ASP A 214 8.73 -4.48 -39.31
C ASP A 214 10.05 -4.03 -39.97
N SER A 215 10.87 -3.26 -39.28
CA SER A 215 12.16 -2.79 -39.82
C SER A 215 13.15 -3.93 -40.06
N THR A 216 13.07 -5.01 -39.29
CA THR A 216 13.92 -6.20 -39.43
C THR A 216 13.28 -7.29 -40.29
N PHE A 217 12.06 -7.09 -40.80
CA PHE A 217 11.32 -8.11 -41.53
C PHE A 217 12.09 -8.69 -42.73
N PRO A 218 12.68 -7.88 -43.64
CA PRO A 218 13.41 -8.43 -44.79
C PRO A 218 14.60 -9.28 -44.37
N ALA A 219 15.39 -8.82 -43.39
CA ALA A 219 16.54 -9.57 -42.88
C ALA A 219 16.10 -10.91 -42.27
N ARG A 220 15.10 -10.90 -41.38
CA ARG A 220 14.56 -12.14 -40.79
C ARG A 220 13.98 -13.09 -41.84
N LEU A 221 13.36 -12.55 -42.89
CA LEU A 221 12.80 -13.34 -43.98
C LEU A 221 13.92 -14.04 -44.76
N PHE A 222 14.95 -13.31 -45.18
CA PHE A 222 16.08 -13.87 -45.93
C PHE A 222 16.93 -14.84 -45.09
N ASP A 223 17.16 -14.53 -43.81
CA ASP A 223 17.84 -15.44 -42.88
C ASP A 223 17.06 -16.76 -42.74
N SER A 224 15.73 -16.68 -42.65
CA SER A 224 14.90 -17.89 -42.59
C SER A 224 14.93 -18.70 -43.88
N ILE A 225 14.96 -18.06 -45.06
CA ILE A 225 15.02 -18.75 -46.36
C ILE A 225 16.35 -19.50 -46.54
N ASN A 226 17.44 -18.98 -45.97
CA ASN A 226 18.77 -19.61 -46.03
C ASN A 226 18.88 -20.86 -45.13
N GLU A 227 18.08 -20.94 -44.07
CA GLU A 227 17.89 -22.19 -43.31
C GLU A 227 16.91 -23.09 -44.08
N ASN A 228 17.38 -24.01 -44.94
CA ASN A 228 16.55 -24.97 -45.73
C ASN A 228 15.19 -25.32 -45.09
N ILE A 229 14.15 -24.53 -45.36
CA ILE A 229 12.84 -24.70 -44.71
C ILE A 229 12.07 -25.76 -45.49
N SER A 230 11.78 -26.91 -44.87
CA SER A 230 10.86 -27.88 -45.47
C SER A 230 9.42 -27.34 -45.43
N SER A 231 8.59 -27.74 -46.40
CA SER A 231 7.17 -27.37 -46.44
C SER A 231 6.39 -27.76 -45.17
N THR A 232 6.83 -28.81 -44.48
CA THR A 232 6.27 -29.24 -43.19
C THR A 232 6.53 -28.23 -42.06
N SER A 233 7.73 -27.65 -41.98
CA SER A 233 8.11 -26.64 -40.98
C SER A 233 7.27 -25.35 -41.08
N ILE A 234 6.90 -24.94 -42.30
CA ILE A 234 6.07 -23.76 -42.53
C ILE A 234 4.63 -23.99 -42.03
N ASN A 235 4.06 -25.16 -42.31
CA ASN A 235 2.72 -25.52 -41.86
C ASN A 235 2.65 -25.61 -40.33
N ASP A 236 3.65 -26.20 -39.67
CA ASP A 236 3.69 -26.27 -38.21
C ASP A 236 3.76 -24.88 -37.56
N ARG A 237 4.54 -23.95 -38.15
CA ARG A 237 4.58 -22.55 -37.72
C ARG A 237 3.24 -21.84 -37.91
N LEU A 238 2.56 -22.03 -39.04
CA LEU A 238 1.24 -21.45 -39.29
C LEU A 238 0.19 -21.95 -38.31
N ILE A 239 0.18 -23.26 -38.01
CA ILE A 239 -0.71 -23.87 -37.02
C ILE A 239 -0.41 -23.30 -35.62
N GLY A 240 0.87 -23.13 -35.26
CA GLY A 240 1.27 -22.52 -34.00
C GLY A 240 0.77 -21.07 -33.85
N ILE A 241 0.79 -20.28 -34.92
CA ILE A 241 0.26 -18.91 -34.95
C ILE A 241 -1.27 -18.91 -34.80
N GLN A 242 -1.97 -19.82 -35.49
CA GLN A 242 -3.43 -19.94 -35.37
C GLN A 242 -3.86 -20.31 -33.95
N ARG A 243 -3.23 -21.32 -33.33
CA ARG A 243 -3.53 -21.69 -31.93
C ARG A 243 -3.29 -20.55 -30.95
N LYS A 244 -2.21 -19.78 -31.13
CA LYS A 244 -1.96 -18.60 -30.30
C LYS A 244 -3.05 -17.55 -30.47
N ARG A 245 -3.54 -17.32 -31.69
CA ARG A 245 -4.65 -16.38 -31.93
C ARG A 245 -5.95 -16.82 -31.27
N GLU A 246 -6.26 -18.12 -31.29
CA GLU A 246 -7.43 -18.68 -30.60
C GLU A 246 -7.34 -18.59 -29.07
N LEU A 247 -6.13 -18.59 -28.50
CA LEU A 247 -5.93 -18.42 -27.06
C LEU A 247 -6.11 -16.97 -26.56
N PHE A 248 -6.09 -15.98 -27.47
CA PHE A 248 -6.19 -14.55 -27.14
C PHE A 248 -7.45 -13.87 -27.71
N MET A 249 -8.34 -14.62 -28.35
CA MET A 249 -9.69 -14.22 -28.78
C MET A 249 -10.72 -14.81 -27.82
#